data_AF-A0A933PZM1-F1
#
_entry.id   AF-A0A933PZM1-F1
#
_cell.length_a   1.000
_cell.length_b   1.000
_cell.length_c   1.000
_cell.angle_alpha   90.00
_cell.angle_beta   90.00
_cell.angle_gamma   90.00
#
_symmetry.space_group_name_H-M   'P 1'
#
loop_
_entity.id
_entity.type
_entity.pdbx_description
1 polymer ?
#
loop_
_entity_poly.entity_id
_entity_poly.type
_entity_poly.pdbx_seq_one_letter_code
_entity_poly.pdbx_strand_id
1 'polypeptide(L)'
;MSDLEELKSRLDAIEKEKRAIEADLRSLQNASSQAEPAGTIISGTIPKTPEEKIALFMKLFACRTDVFPHRWESQNKSGYSPACRNEWKRPLCRKPEVKCTACTNKDFIPLTDDVVRAHLEGRSTIGTYAIREDDTCIFLAADFDESEWMQDVHAYKEAAGKLGVDVAVERSRSGNGAHAWIFFNVPVPARDARMLGTILLSKASYLRHEIGLDSYDRFFPSQDTIPKGNFGNLIALPLQKNPRRNGNSEFIDDTGVSYADQWEYLSQRRALNPAELKGAISENTEPPLLGRPYPFETEDITAAEQGVSIPPKPLEGILSGTVSLIIDADIRIDTRDLPPQAVTAMKRLATFANPKFYELERMRFPTYNTPRYISSARIYGALLSLPRGLLDDLVRLIRDAGADAAIDDRRVTASPIELTCKTILTDQQRSAVDSILEYDDGVLVAPTGSGKTVMGIAIIAARKQPTLILVNRKELMEQWRDRIMEYTNIPKTGIGMIGAGKKKTHGIIDIAMLQTLSRQETLADISANYGQVIIDEAHHIPAFSFEQVLNKFSARHVLGLTATPYRKDGHQKIMYMQCGPIRHEMKADERSTVNRILVARPVAVLEATDPYGRKRASYC
;
A
#
# COMPACT_ATOMS: atom_id res chain seq x y z
N MET A 1 -18.77 47.04 -16.40
CA MET A 1 -18.67 46.43 -15.04
C MET A 1 -19.96 45.73 -14.65
N SER A 2 -21.14 46.30 -14.96
CA SER A 2 -22.48 45.70 -14.76
C SER A 2 -22.64 44.27 -15.31
N ASP A 3 -22.29 44.05 -16.58
CA ASP A 3 -22.56 42.76 -17.25
C ASP A 3 -21.71 41.59 -16.71
N LEU A 4 -20.52 41.89 -16.15
CA LEU A 4 -19.64 40.87 -15.57
C LEU A 4 -20.19 40.36 -14.22
N GLU A 5 -20.76 41.25 -13.41
CA GLU A 5 -21.39 40.88 -12.13
C GLU A 5 -22.69 40.12 -12.36
N GLU A 6 -23.47 40.50 -13.38
CA GLU A 6 -24.67 39.78 -13.78
C GLU A 6 -24.36 38.35 -14.25
N LEU A 7 -23.33 38.18 -15.08
CA LEU A 7 -22.88 36.85 -15.52
C LEU A 7 -22.33 35.99 -14.37
N LYS A 8 -21.61 36.59 -13.42
CA LYS A 8 -21.14 35.87 -12.22
C LYS A 8 -22.27 35.42 -11.31
N SER A 9 -23.28 36.27 -11.10
CA SER A 9 -24.46 35.91 -10.31
C SER A 9 -25.27 34.80 -10.99
N ARG A 10 -25.39 34.84 -12.31
CA ARG A 10 -26.08 33.81 -13.10
C ARG A 10 -25.31 32.49 -13.12
N LEU A 11 -23.98 32.53 -13.12
CA LEU A 11 -23.12 31.35 -12.97
C LEU A 11 -23.31 30.70 -11.59
N ASP A 12 -23.30 31.49 -10.50
CA ASP A 12 -23.51 30.98 -9.13
C ASP A 12 -24.92 30.36 -8.93
N ALA A 13 -25.93 30.93 -9.59
CA ALA A 13 -27.29 30.36 -9.60
C ALA A 13 -27.35 29.02 -10.33
N ILE A 14 -26.73 28.91 -11.51
CA ILE A 14 -26.66 27.66 -12.29
C ILE A 14 -25.83 26.60 -11.54
N GLU A 15 -24.75 26.98 -10.86
CA GLU A 15 -23.96 26.05 -10.04
C GLU A 15 -24.75 25.50 -8.84
N LYS A 16 -25.58 26.34 -8.21
CA LYS A 16 -26.50 25.89 -7.14
C LYS A 16 -27.56 24.94 -7.68
N GLU A 17 -28.16 25.25 -8.82
CA GLU A 17 -29.16 24.40 -9.47
C GLU A 17 -28.56 23.06 -9.90
N LYS A 18 -27.35 23.07 -10.48
CA LYS A 18 -26.59 21.86 -10.81
C LYS A 18 -26.35 20.99 -9.58
N ARG A 19 -25.93 21.56 -8.45
CA ARG A 19 -25.73 20.81 -7.20
C ARG A 19 -27.03 20.18 -6.68
N ALA A 20 -28.15 20.89 -6.78
CA ALA A 20 -29.46 20.36 -6.38
C ALA A 20 -29.90 19.19 -7.28
N ILE A 21 -29.76 19.34 -8.60
CA ILE A 21 -30.10 18.28 -9.57
C ILE A 21 -29.16 17.08 -9.41
N GLU A 22 -27.87 17.27 -9.18
CA GLU A 22 -26.93 16.18 -8.89
C GLU A 22 -27.28 15.44 -7.59
N ALA A 23 -27.77 16.14 -6.57
CA ALA A 23 -28.25 15.51 -5.34
C ALA A 23 -29.54 14.68 -5.57
N ASP A 24 -30.49 15.22 -6.34
CA ASP A 24 -31.73 14.52 -6.69
C ASP A 24 -31.47 13.29 -7.58
N LEU A 25 -30.59 13.42 -8.58
CA LEU A 25 -30.23 12.33 -9.48
C LEU A 25 -29.54 11.20 -8.73
N ARG A 26 -28.66 11.53 -7.76
CA ARG A 26 -28.05 10.55 -6.85
C ARG A 26 -29.08 9.90 -5.93
N SER A 27 -30.05 10.64 -5.41
CA SER A 27 -31.12 10.09 -4.57
C SER A 27 -31.95 9.04 -5.32
N LEU A 28 -32.24 9.30 -6.60
CA LEU A 28 -33.01 8.41 -7.47
C LEU A 28 -32.18 7.19 -7.91
N GLN A 29 -30.89 7.36 -8.18
CA GLN A 29 -29.98 6.25 -8.49
C GLN A 29 -29.76 5.32 -7.30
N ASN A 30 -29.68 5.88 -6.08
CA ASN A 30 -29.58 5.12 -4.84
C ASN A 30 -30.86 4.34 -4.51
N ALA A 31 -32.04 4.86 -4.86
CA ALA A 31 -33.31 4.17 -4.65
C ALA A 31 -33.49 2.92 -5.54
N SER A 32 -32.80 2.86 -6.69
CA SER A 32 -32.97 1.78 -7.67
C SER A 32 -31.97 0.62 -7.53
N SER A 33 -30.99 0.71 -6.62
CA SER A 33 -29.80 -0.17 -6.60
C SER A 33 -29.47 -0.79 -5.23
N GLN A 34 -30.31 -0.60 -4.21
CA GLN A 34 -30.03 -1.09 -2.86
C GLN A 34 -30.30 -2.60 -2.75
N ALA A 35 -29.26 -3.35 -2.37
CA ALA A 35 -29.44 -4.70 -1.86
C ALA A 35 -30.31 -4.67 -0.59
N GLU A 36 -31.00 -5.77 -0.27
CA GLU A 36 -31.74 -5.83 0.98
C GLU A 36 -30.81 -5.54 2.18
N PRO A 37 -31.23 -4.67 3.11
CA PRO A 37 -30.37 -4.27 4.22
C PRO A 37 -30.09 -5.47 5.12
N ALA A 38 -28.82 -5.87 5.18
CA ALA A 38 -28.31 -6.94 6.03
C ALA A 38 -28.24 -6.47 7.50
N GLY A 39 -28.15 -7.44 8.41
CA GLY A 39 -28.05 -7.17 9.84
C GLY A 39 -29.38 -6.88 10.51
N THR A 40 -29.36 -6.90 11.83
CA THR A 40 -30.53 -6.71 12.70
C THR A 40 -30.52 -5.33 13.33
N ILE A 41 -31.68 -4.68 13.46
CA ILE A 41 -31.79 -3.38 14.14
C ILE A 41 -31.32 -3.54 15.60
N ILE A 42 -30.44 -2.66 16.04
CA ILE A 42 -29.72 -2.81 17.30
C ILE A 42 -30.62 -2.67 18.52
N SER A 43 -31.56 -1.72 18.52
CA SER A 43 -32.52 -1.55 19.62
C SER A 43 -33.96 -1.39 19.14
N GLY A 44 -34.20 -0.68 18.03
CA GLY A 44 -35.55 -0.46 17.47
C GLY A 44 -36.45 0.46 18.33
N THR A 45 -36.05 0.73 19.56
CA THR A 45 -36.71 1.62 20.52
C THR A 45 -35.82 2.83 20.81
N ILE A 46 -36.38 4.04 20.69
CA ILE A 46 -35.67 5.29 21.00
C ILE A 46 -35.42 5.36 22.52
N PRO A 47 -34.16 5.45 22.97
CA PRO A 47 -33.85 5.50 24.40
C PRO A 47 -34.26 6.86 24.99
N LYS A 48 -35.13 6.83 26.01
CA LYS A 48 -35.72 8.02 26.64
C LYS A 48 -34.99 8.40 27.92
N THR A 49 -34.49 7.42 28.67
CA THR A 49 -33.78 7.66 29.94
C THR A 49 -32.26 7.76 29.74
N PRO A 50 -31.52 8.45 30.64
CA PRO A 50 -30.06 8.43 30.64
C PRO A 50 -29.48 7.00 30.69
N GLU A 51 -30.10 6.11 31.45
CA GLU A 51 -29.70 4.72 31.61
C GLU A 51 -29.86 3.94 30.30
N GLU A 52 -30.97 4.12 29.58
CA GLU A 52 -31.18 3.51 28.25
C GLU A 52 -30.17 4.04 27.22
N LYS A 53 -29.84 5.33 27.27
CA LYS A 53 -28.82 5.94 26.39
C LYS A 53 -27.44 5.37 26.65
N ILE A 54 -27.05 5.21 27.92
CA ILE A 54 -25.79 4.60 28.32
C ILE A 54 -25.73 3.14 27.88
N ALA A 55 -26.82 2.38 28.06
CA ALA A 55 -26.89 0.98 27.64
C ALA A 55 -26.71 0.83 26.11
N LEU A 56 -27.38 1.67 25.31
CA LEU A 56 -27.20 1.69 23.86
C LEU A 56 -25.75 2.06 23.48
N PHE A 57 -25.17 3.07 24.14
CA PHE A 57 -23.80 3.50 23.89
C PHE A 57 -22.79 2.39 24.20
N MET A 58 -22.94 1.70 25.32
CA MET A 58 -22.10 0.56 25.70
C MET A 58 -22.22 -0.57 24.67
N LYS A 59 -23.44 -0.89 24.22
CA LYS A 59 -23.67 -1.93 23.21
C LYS A 59 -22.95 -1.66 21.89
N LEU A 60 -22.84 -0.40 21.49
CA LEU A 60 -22.23 0.01 20.22
C LEU A 60 -20.71 0.17 20.30
N PHE A 61 -20.20 0.74 21.39
CA PHE A 61 -18.82 1.26 21.43
C PHE A 61 -17.92 0.63 22.50
N ALA A 62 -18.46 -0.15 23.45
CA ALA A 62 -17.68 -0.78 24.51
C ALA A 62 -17.04 -2.11 24.10
N CYS A 63 -16.13 -2.07 23.12
CA CYS A 63 -15.41 -3.25 22.65
C CYS A 63 -14.61 -3.96 23.77
N ARG A 64 -13.89 -3.18 24.60
CA ARG A 64 -13.22 -3.65 25.83
C ARG A 64 -13.88 -2.98 27.05
N THR A 65 -14.22 -3.79 28.05
CA THR A 65 -14.82 -3.32 29.31
C THR A 65 -13.89 -3.41 30.50
N ASP A 66 -12.80 -4.17 30.39
CA ASP A 66 -11.80 -4.37 31.44
C ASP A 66 -10.87 -3.16 31.61
N VAL A 67 -10.65 -2.37 30.55
CA VAL A 67 -9.84 -1.16 30.56
C VAL A 67 -10.30 -0.21 29.46
N PHE A 68 -10.20 1.10 29.73
CA PHE A 68 -10.43 2.13 28.72
C PHE A 68 -9.29 3.17 28.72
N PRO A 69 -8.98 3.77 27.57
CA PRO A 69 -8.10 4.93 27.51
C PRO A 69 -8.86 6.20 27.92
N HIS A 70 -8.31 6.97 28.84
CA HIS A 70 -8.79 8.32 29.14
C HIS A 70 -7.91 9.35 28.46
N ARG A 71 -8.51 10.49 28.07
CA ARG A 71 -7.78 11.59 27.46
C ARG A 71 -7.24 12.54 28.52
N TRP A 72 -5.98 12.93 28.39
CA TRP A 72 -5.34 13.95 29.21
C TRP A 72 -4.90 15.13 28.34
N GLU A 73 -4.87 16.31 28.95
CA GLU A 73 -4.37 17.56 28.35
C GLU A 73 -3.35 18.19 29.30
N SER A 74 -2.24 18.65 28.72
CA SER A 74 -1.22 19.48 29.36
C SER A 74 -0.96 20.69 28.46
N GLN A 75 -0.28 21.73 28.97
CA GLN A 75 -0.21 23.08 28.40
C GLN A 75 0.00 23.18 26.87
N ASN A 76 0.65 22.20 26.22
CA ASN A 76 0.77 22.11 24.74
C ASN A 76 0.66 20.67 24.18
N LYS A 77 0.23 19.68 24.97
CA LYS A 77 0.16 18.28 24.52
C LYS A 77 -1.13 17.64 25.00
N SER A 78 -1.74 16.84 24.14
CA SER A 78 -2.84 15.97 24.53
C SER A 78 -2.55 14.55 24.09
N GLY A 79 -3.07 13.58 24.81
CA GLY A 79 -2.92 12.18 24.47
C GLY A 79 -3.92 11.32 25.22
N TYR A 80 -3.83 10.01 24.96
CA TYR A 80 -4.61 9.00 25.64
C TYR A 80 -3.70 8.09 26.46
N SER A 81 -4.17 7.67 27.62
CA SER A 81 -3.48 6.66 28.45
C SER A 81 -4.49 5.70 29.10
N PRO A 82 -4.11 4.44 29.35
CA PRO A 82 -4.98 3.50 30.05
C PRO A 82 -5.34 4.03 31.44
N ALA A 83 -6.63 4.07 31.77
CA ALA A 83 -7.12 4.49 33.08
C ALA A 83 -6.72 3.47 34.15
N CYS A 84 -5.98 3.90 35.17
CA CYS A 84 -5.42 3.04 36.22
C CYS A 84 -5.52 3.71 37.58
N ARG A 85 -6.00 3.00 38.61
CA ARG A 85 -6.10 3.52 39.99
C ARG A 85 -4.74 3.86 40.61
N ASN A 86 -3.69 3.21 40.11
CA ASN A 86 -2.31 3.41 40.55
C ASN A 86 -1.57 4.48 39.75
N GLU A 87 -2.21 5.11 38.77
CA GLU A 87 -1.56 6.11 37.91
C GLU A 87 -0.91 7.24 38.74
N TRP A 88 0.36 7.53 38.43
CA TRP A 88 1.22 8.51 39.12
C TRP A 88 1.48 8.28 40.63
N LYS A 89 0.98 7.19 41.23
CA LYS A 89 1.29 6.83 42.63
C LYS A 89 2.64 6.13 42.72
N ARG A 90 3.70 6.84 43.15
CA ARG A 90 5.01 6.21 43.43
C ARG A 90 4.97 5.47 44.79
N PRO A 91 5.58 4.28 44.94
CA PRO A 91 6.43 3.54 43.98
C PRO A 91 5.67 2.58 43.04
N LEU A 92 4.33 2.55 43.11
CA LEU A 92 3.48 1.59 42.40
C LEU A 92 3.50 1.79 40.87
N CYS A 93 3.35 3.04 40.42
CA CYS A 93 3.42 3.42 39.02
C CYS A 93 4.75 4.10 38.68
N ARG A 94 5.45 3.54 37.70
CA ARG A 94 6.75 4.01 37.21
C ARG A 94 6.64 4.63 35.81
N LYS A 95 5.53 5.30 35.49
CA LYS A 95 5.46 6.09 34.25
C LYS A 95 6.47 7.25 34.32
N PRO A 96 7.18 7.58 33.23
CA PRO A 96 7.14 6.97 31.90
C PRO A 96 8.13 5.79 31.70
N GLU A 97 8.94 5.44 32.70
CA GLU A 97 10.00 4.42 32.61
C GLU A 97 9.49 3.00 32.27
N VAL A 98 8.29 2.63 32.73
CA VAL A 98 7.67 1.32 32.47
C VAL A 98 6.34 1.49 31.74
N LYS A 99 6.17 0.78 30.61
CA LYS A 99 4.90 0.72 29.86
C LYS A 99 3.80 0.04 30.70
N CYS A 100 2.56 0.52 30.60
CA CYS A 100 1.42 -0.07 31.33
C CYS A 100 1.20 -1.55 31.03
N THR A 101 1.49 -2.00 29.81
CA THR A 101 1.40 -3.41 29.41
C THR A 101 2.40 -4.31 30.15
N ALA A 102 3.54 -3.77 30.57
CA ALA A 102 4.59 -4.46 31.31
C ALA A 102 4.58 -4.15 32.83
N CYS A 103 3.57 -3.42 33.32
CA CYS A 103 3.47 -3.02 34.72
C CYS A 103 2.87 -4.15 35.57
N THR A 104 3.59 -4.57 36.62
CA THR A 104 3.12 -5.62 37.56
C THR A 104 2.11 -5.09 38.58
N ASN A 105 2.10 -3.79 38.86
CA ASN A 105 1.16 -3.13 39.79
C ASN A 105 -0.03 -2.50 39.05
N LYS A 106 -0.39 -3.03 37.87
CA LYS A 106 -1.51 -2.51 37.08
C LYS A 106 -2.83 -2.79 37.80
N ASP A 107 -3.64 -1.75 37.95
CA ASP A 107 -4.97 -1.81 38.55
C ASP A 107 -5.90 -0.96 37.67
N PHE A 108 -6.26 -1.54 36.52
CA PHE A 108 -7.02 -0.85 35.49
C PHE A 108 -8.46 -0.62 35.93
N ILE A 109 -9.00 0.53 35.54
CA ILE A 109 -10.38 0.89 35.84
C ILE A 109 -11.25 0.33 34.71
N PRO A 110 -12.26 -0.50 35.02
CA PRO A 110 -13.18 -1.01 34.01
C PRO A 110 -14.04 0.12 33.44
N LEU A 111 -14.49 -0.05 32.20
CA LEU A 111 -15.46 0.83 31.57
C LEU A 111 -16.85 0.52 32.13
N THR A 112 -17.35 1.40 32.99
CA THR A 112 -18.67 1.28 33.62
C THR A 112 -19.64 2.35 33.14
N ASP A 113 -20.93 2.18 33.43
CA ASP A 113 -21.99 3.14 33.13
C ASP A 113 -21.67 4.55 33.67
N ASP A 114 -21.06 4.65 34.85
CA ASP A 114 -20.65 5.93 35.44
C ASP A 114 -19.51 6.61 34.66
N VAL A 115 -18.59 5.83 34.08
CA VAL A 115 -17.52 6.34 33.22
C VAL A 115 -18.11 6.89 31.92
N VAL A 116 -19.04 6.16 31.31
CA VAL A 116 -19.77 6.63 30.11
C VAL A 116 -20.62 7.85 30.41
N ARG A 117 -21.33 7.88 31.55
CA ARG A 117 -22.08 9.04 32.01
C ARG A 117 -21.17 10.27 32.13
N ALA A 118 -20.00 10.12 32.75
CA ALA A 118 -19.02 11.20 32.87
C ALA A 118 -18.52 11.69 31.50
N HIS A 119 -18.37 10.79 30.53
CA HIS A 119 -18.00 11.13 29.16
C HIS A 119 -19.07 11.98 28.46
N LEU A 120 -20.31 11.50 28.46
CA LEU A 120 -21.46 12.17 27.82
C LEU A 120 -21.78 13.51 28.49
N GLU A 121 -21.55 13.64 29.79
CA GLU A 121 -21.72 14.88 30.54
C GLU A 121 -20.53 15.85 30.40
N GLY A 122 -19.46 15.46 29.70
CA GLY A 122 -18.26 16.26 29.49
C GLY A 122 -17.34 16.40 30.70
N ARG A 123 -17.55 15.59 31.74
CA ARG A 123 -16.65 15.51 32.92
C ARG A 123 -15.34 14.80 32.59
N SER A 124 -15.35 13.89 31.62
CA SER A 124 -14.16 13.22 31.10
C SER A 124 -14.25 13.02 29.58
N THR A 125 -13.14 12.71 28.93
CA THR A 125 -13.14 12.22 27.55
C THR A 125 -12.43 10.88 27.53
N ILE A 126 -13.07 9.87 26.95
CA ILE A 126 -12.59 8.51 26.91
C ILE A 126 -12.53 8.01 25.47
N GLY A 127 -11.71 7.00 25.23
CA GLY A 127 -11.74 6.19 24.02
C GLY A 127 -12.11 4.75 24.36
N THR A 128 -11.98 3.88 23.38
CA THR A 128 -12.10 2.43 23.52
C THR A 128 -10.94 1.77 22.79
N TYR A 129 -10.56 0.57 23.22
CA TYR A 129 -9.63 -0.27 22.49
C TYR A 129 -10.42 -1.12 21.50
N ALA A 130 -10.03 -1.09 20.23
CA ALA A 130 -10.85 -1.61 19.13
C ALA A 130 -10.83 -3.15 19.00
N ILE A 131 -9.97 -3.84 19.75
CA ILE A 131 -9.84 -5.31 19.74
C ILE A 131 -9.80 -5.88 21.16
N ARG A 132 -10.43 -7.04 21.34
CA ARG A 132 -10.55 -7.79 22.59
C ARG A 132 -9.36 -8.74 22.77
N GLU A 133 -9.18 -9.26 23.98
CA GLU A 133 -8.06 -10.18 24.30
C GLU A 133 -8.13 -11.52 23.55
N ASP A 134 -9.30 -11.86 23.03
CA ASP A 134 -9.59 -13.04 22.21
C ASP A 134 -9.53 -12.75 20.70
N ASP A 135 -8.90 -11.64 20.30
CA ASP A 135 -8.72 -11.22 18.89
C ASP A 135 -10.07 -10.89 18.17
N THR A 136 -11.14 -10.62 18.94
CA THR A 136 -12.47 -10.24 18.43
C THR A 136 -12.77 -8.74 18.58
N CYS A 137 -13.76 -8.23 17.83
CA CYS A 137 -14.27 -6.86 17.92
C CYS A 137 -15.79 -6.81 17.75
N ILE A 138 -16.42 -5.71 18.19
CA ILE A 138 -17.89 -5.50 18.06
C ILE A 138 -18.25 -4.39 17.06
N PHE A 139 -17.24 -3.73 16.50
CA PHE A 139 -17.39 -2.76 15.42
C PHE A 139 -16.15 -2.77 14.52
N LEU A 140 -16.31 -2.22 13.32
CA LEU A 140 -15.24 -1.71 12.48
C LEU A 140 -15.46 -0.20 12.33
N ALA A 141 -14.45 0.61 12.61
CA ALA A 141 -14.45 2.03 12.26
C ALA A 141 -13.39 2.32 11.20
N ALA A 142 -13.77 2.98 10.12
CA ALA A 142 -12.86 3.50 9.11
C ALA A 142 -12.69 5.01 9.31
N ASP A 143 -11.46 5.47 9.46
CA ASP A 143 -11.12 6.85 9.72
C ASP A 143 -10.73 7.57 8.43
N PHE A 144 -11.31 8.75 8.20
CA PHE A 144 -11.16 9.57 7.01
C PHE A 144 -10.75 10.97 7.44
N ASP A 145 -9.51 11.37 7.19
CA ASP A 145 -9.04 12.75 7.38
C ASP A 145 -8.36 13.21 6.12
N GLU A 146 -8.80 14.34 5.54
CA GLU A 146 -8.14 15.13 4.49
C GLU A 146 -9.12 16.18 3.92
N SER A 147 -8.71 16.98 2.93
CA SER A 147 -9.55 18.04 2.35
C SER A 147 -10.87 17.57 1.72
N GLU A 148 -10.98 16.28 1.38
CA GLU A 148 -12.16 15.68 0.71
C GLU A 148 -12.80 14.52 1.50
N TRP A 149 -12.60 14.48 2.83
CA TRP A 149 -13.10 13.39 3.68
C TRP A 149 -14.60 13.12 3.53
N MET A 150 -15.41 14.15 3.22
CA MET A 150 -16.86 14.06 3.11
C MET A 150 -17.28 13.26 1.87
N GLN A 151 -16.58 13.44 0.77
CA GLN A 151 -16.82 12.70 -0.47
C GLN A 151 -16.33 11.25 -0.33
N ASP A 152 -15.19 11.03 0.31
CA ASP A 152 -14.61 9.70 0.48
C ASP A 152 -15.44 8.82 1.41
N VAL A 153 -15.91 9.38 2.53
CA VAL A 153 -16.80 8.67 3.46
C VAL A 153 -18.15 8.36 2.83
N HIS A 154 -18.65 9.23 1.94
CA HIS A 154 -19.89 9.00 1.20
C HIS A 154 -19.74 7.85 0.20
N ALA A 155 -18.64 7.82 -0.57
CA ALA A 155 -18.34 6.70 -1.48
C ALA A 155 -18.20 5.37 -0.71
N TYR A 156 -17.60 5.40 0.47
CA TYR A 156 -17.52 4.23 1.36
C TYR A 156 -18.89 3.77 1.85
N LYS A 157 -19.75 4.70 2.27
CA LYS A 157 -21.13 4.41 2.67
C LYS A 157 -21.98 3.89 1.51
N GLU A 158 -21.82 4.43 0.30
CA GLU A 158 -22.51 3.96 -0.90
C GLU A 158 -22.08 2.53 -1.28
N ALA A 159 -20.77 2.26 -1.24
CA ALA A 159 -20.23 0.92 -1.45
C ALA A 159 -20.78 -0.09 -0.43
N ALA A 160 -20.90 0.33 0.84
CA ALA A 160 -21.50 -0.48 1.90
C ALA A 160 -23.00 -0.73 1.65
N GLY A 161 -23.74 0.30 1.25
CA GLY A 161 -25.16 0.19 0.91
C GLY A 161 -25.43 -0.81 -0.22
N LYS A 162 -24.56 -0.87 -1.23
CA LYS A 162 -24.64 -1.88 -2.32
C LYS A 162 -24.43 -3.32 -1.82
N LEU A 163 -23.80 -3.50 -0.66
CA LEU A 163 -23.62 -4.80 0.01
C LEU A 163 -24.66 -5.04 1.11
N GLY A 164 -25.63 -4.13 1.27
CA GLY A 164 -26.61 -4.18 2.35
C GLY A 164 -26.03 -3.85 3.73
N VAL A 165 -24.79 -3.34 3.81
CA VAL A 165 -24.11 -3.04 5.08
C VAL A 165 -24.44 -1.61 5.53
N ASP A 166 -24.96 -1.48 6.75
CA ASP A 166 -25.23 -0.17 7.37
C ASP A 166 -23.95 0.47 7.92
N VAL A 167 -23.78 1.77 7.64
CA VAL A 167 -22.61 2.56 8.05
C VAL A 167 -23.09 3.85 8.73
N ALA A 168 -22.67 4.05 9.98
CA ALA A 168 -22.92 5.28 10.71
C ALA A 168 -21.72 6.22 10.60
N VAL A 169 -21.93 7.45 10.09
CA VAL A 169 -20.85 8.43 9.91
C VAL A 169 -20.82 9.43 11.07
N GLU A 170 -19.73 9.48 11.81
CA GLU A 170 -19.44 10.45 12.87
C GLU A 170 -18.44 11.50 12.36
N ARG A 171 -18.74 12.79 12.49
CA ARG A 171 -17.74 13.84 12.27
C ARG A 171 -16.66 13.80 13.33
N SER A 172 -15.39 13.87 12.94
CA SER A 172 -14.26 13.86 13.86
C SER A 172 -14.30 15.02 14.86
N ARG A 173 -13.51 14.90 15.93
CA ARG A 173 -13.40 15.93 16.97
C ARG A 173 -12.94 17.28 16.42
N SER A 174 -12.04 17.28 15.43
CA SER A 174 -11.50 18.50 14.81
C SER A 174 -12.47 19.12 13.80
N GLY A 175 -13.40 18.33 13.25
CA GLY A 175 -14.28 18.72 12.15
C GLY A 175 -13.66 18.55 10.76
N ASN A 176 -12.39 18.14 10.68
CA ASN A 176 -11.63 17.98 9.43
C ASN A 176 -11.52 16.51 8.99
N GLY A 177 -12.46 15.68 9.43
CA GLY A 177 -12.48 14.24 9.14
C GLY A 177 -13.76 13.59 9.64
N ALA A 178 -13.87 12.28 9.46
CA ALA A 178 -14.97 11.46 9.96
C ALA A 178 -14.57 10.01 10.23
N HIS A 179 -15.31 9.37 11.13
CA HIS A 179 -15.26 7.93 11.34
C HIS A 179 -16.53 7.28 10.79
N ALA A 180 -16.37 6.27 9.93
CA ALA A 180 -17.45 5.43 9.42
C ALA A 180 -17.53 4.13 10.22
N TRP A 181 -18.59 3.95 11.00
CA TRP A 181 -18.80 2.84 11.92
C TRP A 181 -19.71 1.78 11.32
N ILE A 182 -19.26 0.52 11.37
CA ILE A 182 -20.04 -0.69 11.07
C ILE A 182 -20.13 -1.49 12.37
N PHE A 183 -21.33 -1.93 12.76
CA PHE A 183 -21.56 -2.62 14.03
C PHE A 183 -21.82 -4.12 13.82
N PHE A 184 -21.41 -4.93 14.81
CA PHE A 184 -21.66 -6.37 14.85
C PHE A 184 -22.53 -6.73 16.05
N ASN A 185 -23.49 -7.64 15.87
CA ASN A 185 -24.44 -7.98 16.93
C ASN A 185 -23.85 -8.91 18.01
N VAL A 186 -22.75 -9.57 17.66
CA VAL A 186 -21.90 -10.38 18.55
C VAL A 186 -20.43 -10.10 18.19
N PRO A 187 -19.47 -10.36 19.10
CA PRO A 187 -18.07 -10.24 18.76
C PRO A 187 -17.68 -11.12 17.56
N VAL A 188 -17.01 -10.52 16.58
CA VAL A 188 -16.50 -11.19 15.37
C VAL A 188 -14.97 -11.12 15.34
N PRO A 189 -14.28 -12.04 14.65
CA PRO A 189 -12.83 -11.93 14.46
C PRO A 189 -12.45 -10.58 13.86
N ALA A 190 -11.43 -9.90 14.41
CA ALA A 190 -10.96 -8.62 13.90
C ALA A 190 -10.52 -8.71 12.42
N ARG A 191 -9.96 -9.85 12.02
CA ARG A 191 -9.62 -10.20 10.63
C ARG A 191 -10.81 -10.08 9.69
N ASP A 192 -11.95 -10.67 10.05
CA ASP A 192 -13.13 -10.71 9.19
C ASP A 192 -13.72 -9.30 9.05
N ALA A 193 -13.79 -8.55 10.15
CA ALA A 193 -14.23 -7.16 10.15
C ALA A 193 -13.34 -6.29 9.23
N ARG A 194 -12.01 -6.41 9.33
CA ARG A 194 -11.06 -5.68 8.48
C ARG A 194 -11.11 -6.11 7.02
N MET A 195 -11.37 -7.39 6.74
CA MET A 195 -11.56 -7.87 5.38
C MET A 195 -12.78 -7.21 4.72
N LEU A 196 -13.90 -7.13 5.44
CA LEU A 196 -15.08 -6.40 4.98
C LEU A 196 -14.74 -4.93 4.69
N GLY A 197 -14.05 -4.24 5.62
CA GLY A 197 -13.61 -2.86 5.39
C GLY A 197 -12.75 -2.71 4.13
N THR A 198 -11.83 -3.64 3.89
CA THR A 198 -10.97 -3.64 2.71
C THR A 198 -11.78 -3.79 1.43
N ILE A 199 -12.77 -4.68 1.41
CA ILE A 199 -13.70 -4.87 0.28
C ILE A 199 -14.50 -3.58 0.04
N LEU A 200 -14.97 -2.93 1.10
CA LEU A 200 -15.75 -1.69 1.00
C LEU A 200 -14.91 -0.52 0.48
N LEU A 201 -13.68 -0.34 0.94
CA LEU A 201 -12.76 0.67 0.38
C LEU A 201 -12.40 0.37 -1.08
N SER A 202 -12.17 -0.90 -1.41
CA SER A 202 -11.97 -1.37 -2.77
C SER A 202 -13.15 -1.02 -3.67
N LYS A 203 -14.39 -1.19 -3.19
CA LYS A 203 -15.62 -0.80 -3.89
C LYS A 203 -15.84 0.72 -3.93
N ALA A 204 -15.47 1.45 -2.88
CA ALA A 204 -15.54 2.90 -2.82
C ALA A 204 -14.60 3.56 -3.84
N SER A 205 -13.39 3.04 -4.01
CA SER A 205 -12.44 3.54 -5.02
C SER A 205 -12.87 3.25 -6.46
N TYR A 206 -13.83 2.34 -6.67
CA TYR A 206 -14.52 2.20 -7.96
C TYR A 206 -15.57 3.28 -8.22
N LEU A 207 -16.04 3.98 -7.19
CA LEU A 207 -17.01 5.08 -7.32
C LEU A 207 -16.32 6.44 -7.47
N ARG A 208 -15.05 6.57 -7.05
CA ARG A 208 -14.28 7.81 -7.12
C ARG A 208 -12.80 7.59 -7.50
N HIS A 209 -12.34 8.30 -8.53
CA HIS A 209 -10.96 8.26 -9.04
C HIS A 209 -9.90 8.78 -8.04
N GLU A 210 -10.31 9.59 -7.06
CA GLU A 210 -9.47 10.41 -6.18
C GLU A 210 -9.25 9.83 -4.78
N ILE A 211 -9.90 8.71 -4.41
CA ILE A 211 -9.59 8.08 -3.12
C ILE A 211 -8.14 7.59 -3.18
N GLY A 212 -7.27 8.31 -2.45
CA GLY A 212 -5.87 7.96 -2.30
C GLY A 212 -5.72 6.58 -1.66
N LEU A 213 -4.72 5.81 -2.10
CA LEU A 213 -4.39 4.53 -1.49
C LEU A 213 -3.91 4.67 -0.02
N ASP A 214 -3.62 5.90 0.42
CA ASP A 214 -3.28 6.24 1.81
C ASP A 214 -4.47 6.09 2.79
N SER A 215 -5.71 5.98 2.28
CA SER A 215 -6.93 5.74 3.09
C SER A 215 -7.17 4.25 3.41
N TYR A 216 -6.35 3.33 2.88
CA TYR A 216 -6.55 1.87 3.03
C TYR A 216 -6.15 1.30 4.39
N ASP A 217 -5.51 2.07 5.28
CA ASP A 217 -4.92 1.57 6.53
C ASP A 217 -5.51 2.22 7.81
N ARG A 218 -6.61 2.96 7.68
CA ARG A 218 -7.23 3.71 8.79
C ARG A 218 -8.39 2.96 9.45
N PHE A 219 -8.25 1.64 9.64
CA PHE A 219 -9.27 0.83 10.31
C PHE A 219 -9.03 0.67 11.81
N PHE A 220 -10.12 0.61 12.57
CA PHE A 220 -10.16 0.25 13.98
C PHE A 220 -11.13 -0.93 14.14
N PRO A 221 -10.63 -2.15 14.45
CA PRO A 221 -9.24 -2.49 14.79
C PRO A 221 -8.27 -2.41 13.59
N SER A 222 -7.01 -2.06 13.87
CA SER A 222 -5.93 -1.96 12.85
C SER A 222 -5.09 -3.23 12.75
N GLN A 223 -5.42 -4.24 13.57
CA GLN A 223 -4.67 -5.48 13.75
C GLN A 223 -5.66 -6.64 13.77
N ASP A 224 -5.28 -7.78 13.19
CA ASP A 224 -6.08 -9.00 13.25
C ASP A 224 -5.97 -9.72 14.60
N THR A 225 -4.81 -9.58 15.27
CA THR A 225 -4.55 -10.20 16.57
C THR A 225 -3.69 -9.30 17.44
N ILE A 226 -3.76 -9.48 18.77
CA ILE A 226 -2.93 -8.77 19.75
C ILE A 226 -2.07 -9.71 20.61
N PRO A 227 -0.85 -9.32 21.02
CA PRO A 227 -0.08 -10.09 22.00
C PRO A 227 -0.82 -10.14 23.33
N LYS A 228 -0.68 -11.25 24.06
CA LYS A 228 -1.22 -11.38 25.42
C LYS A 228 -0.76 -10.20 26.31
N GLY A 229 -1.70 -9.50 26.91
CA GLY A 229 -1.45 -8.35 27.79
C GLY A 229 -1.30 -7.00 27.08
N ASN A 230 -1.48 -6.94 25.76
CA ASN A 230 -1.60 -5.70 25.00
C ASN A 230 -3.08 -5.26 24.92
N PHE A 231 -3.31 -4.00 24.57
CA PHE A 231 -4.66 -3.42 24.45
C PHE A 231 -5.13 -3.29 23.00
N GLY A 232 -4.20 -3.33 22.04
CA GLY A 232 -4.49 -3.00 20.64
C GLY A 232 -4.57 -1.50 20.38
N ASN A 233 -5.04 -1.12 19.18
CA ASN A 233 -5.22 0.28 18.82
C ASN A 233 -6.45 0.90 19.50
N LEU A 234 -6.35 2.19 19.82
CA LEU A 234 -7.41 2.95 20.48
C LEU A 234 -8.09 3.87 19.49
N ILE A 235 -9.41 4.02 19.63
CA ILE A 235 -10.22 5.03 18.94
C ILE A 235 -10.94 5.88 19.99
N ALA A 236 -11.04 7.19 19.74
CA ALA A 236 -11.79 8.10 20.62
C ALA A 236 -13.29 7.79 20.53
N LEU A 237 -14.01 7.84 21.64
CA LEU A 237 -15.46 7.60 21.61
C LEU A 237 -16.24 8.83 21.12
N PRO A 238 -17.37 8.60 20.41
CA PRO A 238 -18.20 9.65 19.87
C PRO A 238 -19.04 10.35 20.93
N LEU A 239 -19.74 11.42 20.53
CA LEU A 239 -20.67 12.20 21.38
C LEU A 239 -20.00 12.99 22.51
N GLN A 240 -18.76 13.46 22.31
CA GLN A 240 -18.03 14.26 23.28
C GLN A 240 -18.70 15.64 23.50
N LYS A 241 -19.20 15.92 24.72
CA LYS A 241 -19.97 17.15 25.00
C LYS A 241 -19.30 18.47 24.57
N ASN A 242 -17.99 18.59 24.71
CA ASN A 242 -17.27 19.82 24.36
C ASN A 242 -17.18 20.03 22.83
N PRO A 243 -16.64 19.08 22.03
CA PRO A 243 -16.70 19.13 20.57
C PRO A 243 -18.13 19.33 20.00
N ARG A 244 -19.14 18.71 20.63
CA ARG A 244 -20.53 18.83 20.19
C ARG A 244 -21.09 20.24 20.20
N ARG A 245 -20.57 21.14 21.05
CA ARG A 245 -20.98 22.55 21.04
C ARG A 245 -20.70 23.25 19.70
N ASN A 246 -19.77 22.71 18.91
CA ASN A 246 -19.40 23.20 17.59
C ASN A 246 -19.88 22.28 16.46
N GLY A 247 -20.80 21.34 16.74
CA GLY A 247 -21.28 20.37 15.74
C GLY A 247 -20.26 19.30 15.33
N ASN A 248 -19.28 18.99 16.20
CA ASN A 248 -18.26 17.96 16.01
C ASN A 248 -18.46 16.79 16.99
N SER A 249 -17.92 15.60 16.66
CA SER A 249 -18.21 14.35 17.39
C SER A 249 -19.72 14.05 17.45
N GLU A 250 -20.40 14.34 16.34
CA GLU A 250 -21.81 14.06 16.10
C GLU A 250 -21.96 13.22 14.85
N PHE A 251 -23.00 12.38 14.82
CA PHE A 251 -23.41 11.66 13.64
C PHE A 251 -24.12 12.60 12.67
N ILE A 252 -23.77 12.49 11.40
CA ILE A 252 -24.16 13.39 10.33
C ILE A 252 -24.83 12.64 9.18
N ASP A 253 -25.69 13.35 8.45
CA ASP A 253 -26.28 12.88 7.21
C ASP A 253 -25.33 13.03 6.01
N ASP A 254 -25.81 12.64 4.82
CA ASP A 254 -25.02 12.69 3.57
C ASP A 254 -24.72 14.12 3.09
N THR A 255 -25.40 15.13 3.64
CA THR A 255 -25.13 16.55 3.39
C THR A 255 -24.14 17.15 4.39
N GLY A 256 -23.73 16.36 5.39
CA GLY A 256 -22.88 16.81 6.48
C GLY A 256 -23.64 17.56 7.58
N VAL A 257 -24.96 17.44 7.67
CA VAL A 257 -25.74 18.06 8.75
C VAL A 257 -25.90 17.06 9.90
N SER A 258 -25.71 17.52 11.14
CA SER A 258 -25.92 16.68 12.33
C SER A 258 -27.38 16.25 12.44
N TYR A 259 -27.64 14.97 12.71
CA TYR A 259 -28.99 14.50 13.01
C TYR A 259 -29.56 15.20 14.24
N ALA A 260 -30.83 15.61 14.17
CA ALA A 260 -31.52 16.31 15.25
C ALA A 260 -31.56 15.48 16.55
N ASP A 261 -31.87 14.19 16.44
CA ASP A 261 -31.77 13.23 17.54
C ASP A 261 -30.73 12.15 17.23
N GLN A 262 -29.55 12.32 17.82
CA GLN A 262 -28.41 11.40 17.72
C GLN A 262 -28.74 10.00 18.25
N TRP A 263 -29.62 9.89 19.26
CA TRP A 263 -29.95 8.63 19.91
C TRP A 263 -31.00 7.85 19.14
N GLU A 264 -31.99 8.55 18.59
CA GLU A 264 -32.93 7.96 17.62
C GLU A 264 -32.16 7.36 16.45
N TYR A 265 -31.25 8.14 15.84
CA TYR A 265 -30.42 7.70 14.72
C TYR A 265 -29.61 6.43 15.05
N LEU A 266 -28.91 6.40 16.19
CA LEU A 266 -28.12 5.26 16.63
C LEU A 266 -28.98 4.02 16.95
N SER A 267 -30.17 4.21 17.52
CA SER A 267 -31.08 3.10 17.90
C SER A 267 -31.62 2.31 16.70
N GLN A 268 -31.64 2.96 15.53
CA GLN A 268 -32.13 2.42 14.26
C GLN A 268 -31.01 1.78 13.41
N ARG A 269 -29.75 1.87 13.82
CA ARG A 269 -28.63 1.25 13.09
C ARG A 269 -28.78 -0.28 13.07
N ARG A 270 -28.26 -0.91 12.01
CA ARG A 270 -28.25 -2.36 11.84
C ARG A 270 -26.88 -2.91 12.16
N ALA A 271 -26.85 -4.01 12.90
CA ALA A 271 -25.62 -4.73 13.22
C ALA A 271 -25.59 -6.08 12.52
N LEU A 272 -24.48 -6.36 11.83
CA LEU A 272 -24.26 -7.61 11.10
C LEU A 272 -24.02 -8.76 12.07
N ASN A 273 -24.48 -9.95 11.68
CA ASN A 273 -24.12 -11.20 12.34
C ASN A 273 -22.91 -11.88 11.64
N PRO A 274 -22.27 -12.89 12.29
CA PRO A 274 -21.06 -13.52 11.72
C PRO A 274 -21.29 -14.23 10.38
N ALA A 275 -22.50 -14.76 10.12
CA ALA A 275 -22.81 -15.43 8.87
C ALA A 275 -22.99 -14.41 7.73
N GLU A 276 -23.66 -13.30 7.98
CA GLU A 276 -23.81 -12.18 7.04
C GLU A 276 -22.44 -11.57 6.69
N LEU A 277 -21.59 -11.35 7.71
CA LEU A 277 -20.22 -10.86 7.50
C LEU A 277 -19.43 -11.80 6.59
N LYS A 278 -19.49 -13.11 6.84
CA LYS A 278 -18.79 -14.11 6.00
C LYS A 278 -19.36 -14.17 4.58
N GLY A 279 -20.69 -14.10 4.43
CA GLY A 279 -21.34 -14.04 3.10
C GLY A 279 -20.86 -12.85 2.28
N ALA A 280 -20.89 -11.65 2.89
CA ALA A 280 -20.41 -10.43 2.27
C ALA A 280 -18.93 -10.50 1.84
N ILE A 281 -18.09 -11.21 2.60
CA ILE A 281 -16.69 -11.47 2.23
C ILE A 281 -16.62 -12.47 1.07
N SER A 282 -17.20 -13.66 1.21
CA SER A 282 -17.03 -14.76 0.26
C SER A 282 -17.57 -14.47 -1.14
N GLU A 283 -18.69 -13.74 -1.23
CA GLU A 283 -19.30 -13.36 -2.52
C GLU A 283 -18.50 -12.30 -3.28
N ASN A 284 -17.54 -11.66 -2.61
CA ASN A 284 -16.75 -10.55 -3.15
C ASN A 284 -15.25 -10.87 -3.21
N THR A 285 -14.87 -12.13 -3.02
CA THR A 285 -13.49 -12.65 -3.12
C THR A 285 -13.41 -13.76 -4.18
N GLU A 286 -12.73 -13.52 -5.31
CA GLU A 286 -12.41 -14.56 -6.32
C GLU A 286 -10.98 -15.14 -6.13
N PRO A 287 -10.65 -16.29 -6.76
CA PRO A 287 -9.30 -16.86 -6.76
C PRO A 287 -8.31 -16.02 -7.61
N PRO A 288 -6.99 -16.13 -7.37
CA PRO A 288 -5.97 -15.29 -8.03
C PRO A 288 -5.85 -15.56 -9.53
N LEU A 289 -5.64 -14.48 -10.30
CA LEU A 289 -5.04 -14.49 -11.64
C LEU A 289 -3.53 -14.27 -11.51
N LEU A 290 -2.75 -15.23 -12.03
CA LEU A 290 -1.27 -15.40 -11.95
C LEU A 290 -0.72 -15.65 -10.52
N GLY A 291 0.17 -16.60 -10.23
CA GLY A 291 0.91 -17.61 -10.98
C GLY A 291 2.00 -18.18 -10.05
N ARG A 292 1.95 -19.51 -9.76
CA ARG A 292 2.85 -20.36 -8.93
C ARG A 292 3.20 -19.90 -7.49
N PRO A 293 3.11 -20.78 -6.48
CA PRO A 293 3.47 -20.45 -5.10
C PRO A 293 4.98 -20.16 -4.96
N TYR A 294 5.32 -19.01 -4.40
CA TYR A 294 6.70 -18.60 -4.15
C TYR A 294 7.22 -19.15 -2.81
N PRO A 295 8.52 -19.52 -2.69
CA PRO A 295 9.06 -20.22 -1.52
C PRO A 295 9.10 -19.41 -0.20
N PHE A 296 8.70 -18.13 -0.22
CA PHE A 296 8.64 -17.26 0.96
C PHE A 296 7.29 -16.56 1.14
N GLU A 297 6.30 -16.84 0.28
CA GLU A 297 4.96 -16.31 0.45
C GLU A 297 4.21 -17.15 1.49
N THR A 298 3.62 -16.47 2.46
CA THR A 298 2.73 -17.11 3.43
C THR A 298 1.29 -16.95 2.99
N GLU A 299 0.42 -17.85 3.45
CA GLU A 299 -1.02 -17.84 3.12
C GLU A 299 -1.65 -16.44 3.26
N ASP A 300 -1.25 -15.66 4.26
CA ASP A 300 -1.75 -14.30 4.48
C ASP A 300 -1.34 -13.30 3.37
N ILE A 301 -0.11 -13.42 2.85
CA ILE A 301 0.38 -12.60 1.73
C ILE A 301 -0.34 -13.04 0.47
N THR A 302 -0.42 -14.35 0.21
CA THR A 302 -1.12 -14.88 -0.96
C THR A 302 -2.60 -14.49 -0.96
N ALA A 303 -3.29 -14.55 0.20
CA ALA A 303 -4.68 -14.11 0.34
C ALA A 303 -4.85 -12.60 0.17
N ALA A 304 -3.91 -11.80 0.64
CA ALA A 304 -3.94 -10.36 0.44
C ALA A 304 -3.65 -9.94 -1.00
N GLU A 305 -2.73 -10.65 -1.66
CA GLU A 305 -2.44 -10.47 -3.08
C GLU A 305 -3.61 -10.92 -3.93
N GLN A 306 -4.30 -12.00 -3.56
CA GLN A 306 -5.59 -12.37 -4.14
C GLN A 306 -6.58 -11.21 -4.06
N GLY A 307 -6.73 -10.57 -2.89
CA GLY A 307 -7.61 -9.41 -2.73
C GLY A 307 -7.25 -8.19 -3.61
N VAL A 308 -6.02 -8.10 -4.12
CA VAL A 308 -5.56 -7.00 -5.00
C VAL A 308 -5.52 -7.39 -6.48
N SER A 309 -5.19 -8.65 -6.80
CA SER A 309 -5.01 -9.16 -8.17
C SER A 309 -6.32 -9.35 -8.94
N ILE A 310 -7.47 -9.11 -8.32
CA ILE A 310 -8.78 -9.32 -8.95
C ILE A 310 -9.33 -7.98 -9.43
N PRO A 311 -9.46 -7.76 -10.75
CA PRO A 311 -10.55 -6.91 -11.21
C PRO A 311 -11.87 -7.68 -11.00
N PRO A 312 -12.91 -7.08 -10.42
CA PRO A 312 -14.22 -7.73 -10.36
C PRO A 312 -14.65 -8.06 -11.79
N LYS A 313 -14.92 -9.33 -12.07
CA LYS A 313 -15.41 -9.76 -13.37
C LYS A 313 -16.79 -9.13 -13.68
N PRO A 314 -17.11 -8.98 -14.97
CA PRO A 314 -16.19 -8.91 -16.10
C PRO A 314 -15.74 -7.47 -16.32
N LEU A 315 -14.43 -7.24 -16.53
CA LEU A 315 -13.95 -6.00 -17.15
C LEU A 315 -14.45 -5.84 -18.61
N GLU A 316 -14.99 -6.93 -19.16
CA GLU A 316 -15.42 -7.07 -20.54
C GLU A 316 -16.49 -6.03 -20.89
N GLY A 317 -16.17 -5.14 -21.82
CA GLY A 317 -17.07 -4.06 -22.26
C GLY A 317 -17.08 -2.82 -21.36
N ILE A 318 -16.21 -2.72 -20.35
CA ILE A 318 -16.03 -1.48 -19.59
C ILE A 318 -15.35 -0.42 -20.44
N LEU A 319 -14.39 -0.82 -21.26
CA LEU A 319 -13.73 0.07 -22.21
C LEU A 319 -14.30 -0.13 -23.61
N SER A 320 -14.24 0.92 -24.42
CA SER A 320 -14.53 0.86 -25.85
C SER A 320 -13.57 1.76 -26.62
N GLY A 321 -13.27 1.39 -27.87
CA GLY A 321 -12.36 2.15 -28.71
C GLY A 321 -10.89 1.96 -28.34
N THR A 322 -10.15 3.07 -28.19
CA THR A 322 -8.71 3.05 -27.99
C THR A 322 -8.29 3.84 -26.75
N VAL A 323 -7.47 3.24 -25.89
CA VAL A 323 -6.81 3.93 -24.77
C VAL A 323 -5.45 4.43 -25.22
N SER A 324 -5.22 5.73 -25.13
CA SER A 324 -3.93 6.34 -25.47
C SER A 324 -2.92 6.15 -24.34
N LEU A 325 -1.76 5.59 -24.66
CA LEU A 325 -0.64 5.37 -23.75
C LEU A 325 0.57 6.14 -24.27
N ILE A 326 1.20 6.95 -23.41
CA ILE A 326 2.51 7.56 -23.71
C ILE A 326 3.57 6.78 -22.94
N ILE A 327 4.61 6.31 -23.61
CA ILE A 327 5.67 5.52 -22.96
C ILE A 327 6.99 6.29 -23.01
N ASP A 328 7.62 6.50 -21.86
CA ASP A 328 8.98 7.06 -21.73
C ASP A 328 9.80 6.30 -20.66
N ALA A 329 10.20 6.97 -19.58
CA ALA A 329 10.70 6.31 -18.38
C ALA A 329 9.56 5.62 -17.60
N ASP A 330 8.34 6.13 -17.70
CA ASP A 330 7.10 5.51 -17.20
C ASP A 330 6.04 5.40 -18.31
N ILE A 331 4.93 4.72 -18.02
CA ILE A 331 3.75 4.67 -18.89
C ILE A 331 2.74 5.67 -18.35
N ARG A 332 2.36 6.64 -19.16
CA ARG A 332 1.43 7.71 -18.80
C ARG A 332 0.11 7.53 -19.53
N ILE A 333 -0.97 7.62 -18.76
CA ILE A 333 -2.35 7.39 -19.20
C ILE A 333 -3.20 8.57 -18.75
N ASP A 334 -3.91 9.20 -19.68
CA ASP A 334 -4.92 10.20 -19.35
C ASP A 334 -6.19 9.50 -18.87
N THR A 335 -6.63 9.81 -17.65
CA THR A 335 -7.75 9.14 -17.01
C THR A 335 -9.08 9.89 -17.18
N ARG A 336 -9.12 11.04 -17.86
CA ARG A 336 -10.35 11.86 -17.98
C ARG A 336 -11.48 11.13 -18.71
N ASP A 337 -11.13 10.41 -19.76
CA ASP A 337 -12.08 9.69 -20.62
C ASP A 337 -12.20 8.21 -20.24
N LEU A 338 -11.55 7.79 -19.14
CA LEU A 338 -11.57 6.40 -18.69
C LEU A 338 -12.59 6.21 -17.55
N PRO A 339 -13.36 5.10 -17.57
CA PRO A 339 -14.19 4.72 -16.45
C PRO A 339 -13.35 4.49 -15.17
N PRO A 340 -13.88 4.85 -13.99
CA PRO A 340 -13.23 4.59 -12.70
C PRO A 340 -12.77 3.14 -12.52
N GLN A 341 -13.53 2.18 -13.04
CA GLN A 341 -13.18 0.77 -12.96
C GLN A 341 -11.91 0.42 -13.72
N ALA A 342 -11.73 0.97 -14.91
CA ALA A 342 -10.53 0.76 -15.71
C ALA A 342 -9.31 1.38 -15.01
N VAL A 343 -9.43 2.62 -14.51
CA VAL A 343 -8.33 3.31 -13.84
C VAL A 343 -7.89 2.59 -12.57
N THR A 344 -8.84 2.11 -11.76
CA THR A 344 -8.52 1.33 -10.56
C THR A 344 -7.87 -0.01 -10.90
N ALA A 345 -8.33 -0.69 -11.95
CA ALA A 345 -7.70 -1.92 -12.44
C ALA A 345 -6.26 -1.69 -12.93
N MET A 346 -6.02 -0.58 -13.65
CA MET A 346 -4.67 -0.18 -14.07
C MET A 346 -3.74 0.14 -12.89
N LYS A 347 -4.23 0.88 -11.87
CA LYS A 347 -3.47 1.17 -10.63
C LYS A 347 -3.08 -0.11 -9.89
N ARG A 348 -3.95 -1.12 -9.89
CA ARG A 348 -3.69 -2.41 -9.22
C ARG A 348 -2.52 -3.18 -9.83
N LEU A 349 -2.25 -3.04 -11.14
CA LEU A 349 -1.08 -3.67 -11.77
C LEU A 349 0.24 -3.27 -11.08
N ALA A 350 0.31 -2.06 -10.55
CA ALA A 350 1.49 -1.56 -9.84
C ALA A 350 1.39 -1.72 -8.32
N THR A 351 0.41 -2.46 -7.80
CA THR A 351 0.15 -2.59 -6.35
C THR A 351 0.36 -4.03 -5.88
N PHE A 352 1.06 -4.23 -4.77
CA PHE A 352 1.33 -5.55 -4.20
C PHE A 352 1.32 -5.53 -2.66
N ALA A 353 1.15 -6.70 -2.05
CA ALA A 353 1.14 -6.85 -0.59
C ALA A 353 2.48 -6.46 0.02
N ASN A 354 2.47 -5.65 1.09
CA ASN A 354 3.68 -5.28 1.82
C ASN A 354 4.10 -6.41 2.75
N PRO A 355 5.19 -7.15 2.47
CA PRO A 355 5.59 -8.30 3.28
C PRO A 355 5.92 -7.91 4.72
N LYS A 356 6.38 -6.66 4.94
CA LYS A 356 6.68 -6.14 6.27
C LYS A 356 5.43 -6.01 7.13
N PHE A 357 4.30 -5.62 6.53
CA PHE A 357 3.02 -5.54 7.24
C PHE A 357 2.64 -6.91 7.81
N TYR A 358 2.62 -7.95 6.97
CA TYR A 358 2.24 -9.31 7.38
C TYR A 358 3.26 -9.95 8.32
N GLU A 359 4.54 -9.60 8.22
CA GLU A 359 5.54 -9.98 9.23
C GLU A 359 5.20 -9.36 10.60
N LEU A 360 4.96 -8.04 10.67
CA LEU A 360 4.60 -7.37 11.91
C LEU A 360 3.28 -7.90 12.49
N GLU A 361 2.30 -8.17 11.63
CA GLU A 361 1.01 -8.74 12.02
C GLU A 361 1.16 -10.13 12.64
N ARG A 362 1.91 -11.04 12.01
CA ARG A 362 2.19 -12.39 12.58
C ARG A 362 2.97 -12.33 13.88
N MET A 363 3.90 -11.38 13.99
CA MET A 363 4.65 -11.13 15.23
C MET A 363 3.81 -10.36 16.27
N ARG A 364 2.56 -9.99 15.93
CA ARG A 364 1.64 -9.22 16.77
C ARG A 364 2.18 -7.84 17.19
N PHE A 365 3.04 -7.25 16.36
CA PHE A 365 3.56 -5.90 16.57
C PHE A 365 2.62 -4.82 16.02
N PRO A 366 2.72 -3.56 16.50
CA PRO A 366 1.96 -2.44 15.95
C PRO A 366 2.27 -2.19 14.46
N THR A 367 1.23 -1.95 13.66
CA THR A 367 1.29 -1.76 12.19
C THR A 367 1.11 -0.31 11.73
N TYR A 368 0.89 0.63 12.65
CA TYR A 368 0.49 2.03 12.41
C TYR A 368 1.26 2.85 11.35
N ASN A 369 2.47 2.43 10.95
CA ASN A 369 3.32 3.11 9.95
C ASN A 369 3.82 2.15 8.86
N THR A 370 3.22 0.98 8.71
CA THR A 370 3.63 -0.01 7.72
C THR A 370 2.41 -0.30 6.86
N PRO A 371 2.27 0.30 5.66
CA PRO A 371 1.06 0.14 4.87
C PRO A 371 0.90 -1.32 4.46
N ARG A 372 -0.34 -1.81 4.39
CA ARG A 372 -0.65 -3.19 4.00
C ARG A 372 -0.26 -3.52 2.54
N TYR A 373 -0.28 -2.51 1.68
CA TYR A 373 0.05 -2.60 0.27
C TYR A 373 1.10 -1.55 -0.10
N ILE A 374 1.94 -1.87 -1.09
CA ILE A 374 2.86 -0.94 -1.71
C ILE A 374 2.38 -0.74 -3.14
N SER A 375 2.20 0.51 -3.55
CA SER A 375 1.86 0.87 -4.92
C SER A 375 3.00 1.67 -5.56
N SER A 376 3.44 1.24 -6.73
CA SER A 376 4.38 1.97 -7.59
C SER A 376 3.66 2.85 -8.62
N ALA A 377 2.31 2.90 -8.62
CA ALA A 377 1.55 3.84 -9.43
C ALA A 377 1.65 5.26 -8.87
N ARG A 378 1.66 6.26 -9.74
CA ARG A 378 1.62 7.68 -9.37
C ARG A 378 0.47 8.38 -10.08
N ILE A 379 -0.17 9.31 -9.40
CA ILE A 379 -1.31 10.06 -9.93
C ILE A 379 -1.01 11.54 -9.82
N TYR A 380 -1.10 12.25 -10.93
CA TYR A 380 -0.92 13.70 -11.01
C TYR A 380 -2.16 14.32 -11.65
N GLY A 381 -3.15 14.67 -10.82
CA GLY A 381 -4.47 15.07 -11.31
C GLY A 381 -5.11 13.93 -12.12
N ALA A 382 -5.36 14.16 -13.40
CA ALA A 382 -5.93 13.15 -14.30
C ALA A 382 -4.88 12.33 -15.07
N LEU A 383 -3.61 12.36 -14.66
CA LEU A 383 -2.55 11.59 -15.28
C LEU A 383 -2.14 10.43 -14.38
N LEU A 384 -2.40 9.20 -14.81
CA LEU A 384 -1.89 7.98 -14.17
C LEU A 384 -0.53 7.61 -14.78
N SER A 385 0.48 7.47 -13.93
CA SER A 385 1.82 6.99 -14.27
C SER A 385 2.03 5.60 -13.67
N LEU A 386 2.44 4.65 -14.51
CA LEU A 386 2.75 3.27 -14.16
C LEU A 386 4.20 2.92 -14.55
N PRO A 387 4.89 2.07 -13.77
CA PRO A 387 6.19 1.56 -14.16
C PRO A 387 6.17 0.85 -15.52
N ARG A 388 7.16 1.12 -16.38
CA ARG A 388 7.17 0.62 -17.77
C ARG A 388 7.22 -0.90 -17.93
N GLY A 389 7.75 -1.63 -16.94
CA GLY A 389 7.80 -3.09 -16.96
C GLY A 389 6.42 -3.76 -16.88
N LEU A 390 5.36 -2.98 -16.64
CA LEU A 390 3.98 -3.41 -16.63
C LEU A 390 3.28 -3.29 -18.00
N LEU A 391 3.99 -2.89 -19.06
CA LEU A 391 3.38 -2.63 -20.36
C LEU A 391 2.59 -3.84 -20.89
N ASP A 392 3.18 -5.04 -20.85
CA ASP A 392 2.56 -6.28 -21.33
C ASP A 392 1.23 -6.55 -20.60
N ASP A 393 1.24 -6.42 -19.27
CA ASP A 393 0.06 -6.65 -18.43
C ASP A 393 -1.00 -5.56 -18.62
N LEU A 394 -0.59 -4.31 -18.82
CA LEU A 394 -1.49 -3.19 -19.10
C LEU A 394 -2.18 -3.34 -20.45
N VAL A 395 -1.44 -3.69 -21.50
CA VAL A 395 -2.01 -3.93 -22.84
C VAL A 395 -2.97 -5.12 -22.79
N ARG A 396 -2.63 -6.19 -22.05
CA ARG A 396 -3.54 -7.31 -21.84
C ARG A 396 -4.81 -6.87 -21.10
N LEU A 397 -4.68 -6.07 -20.03
CA LEU A 397 -5.82 -5.56 -19.26
C LEU A 397 -6.76 -4.69 -20.11
N ILE A 398 -6.21 -3.80 -20.94
CA ILE A 398 -7.01 -2.96 -21.85
C ILE A 398 -7.77 -3.81 -22.86
N ARG A 399 -7.11 -4.84 -23.42
CA ARG A 399 -7.73 -5.80 -24.34
C ARG A 399 -8.84 -6.60 -23.68
N ASP A 400 -8.57 -7.17 -22.51
CA ASP A 400 -9.55 -7.95 -21.73
C ASP A 400 -10.74 -7.09 -21.30
N ALA A 401 -10.56 -5.76 -21.23
CA ALA A 401 -11.62 -4.79 -20.94
C ALA A 401 -12.43 -4.34 -22.18
N GLY A 402 -12.06 -4.78 -23.39
CA GLY A 402 -12.80 -4.50 -24.63
C GLY A 402 -12.29 -3.32 -25.47
N ALA A 403 -11.08 -2.82 -25.22
CA ALA A 403 -10.47 -1.74 -25.99
C ALA A 403 -9.08 -2.11 -26.53
N ASP A 404 -8.57 -1.31 -27.47
CA ASP A 404 -7.20 -1.40 -27.97
C ASP A 404 -6.29 -0.35 -27.32
N ALA A 405 -4.99 -0.66 -27.22
CA ALA A 405 -4.00 0.27 -26.71
C ALA A 405 -3.33 1.02 -27.88
N ALA A 406 -3.46 2.34 -27.93
CA ALA A 406 -2.76 3.22 -28.86
C ALA A 406 -1.50 3.77 -28.19
N ILE A 407 -0.33 3.29 -28.63
CA ILE A 407 0.95 3.59 -27.98
C ILE A 407 1.71 4.71 -28.72
N ASP A 408 1.93 5.83 -28.02
CA ASP A 408 2.92 6.87 -28.37
C ASP A 408 4.24 6.56 -27.65
N ASP A 409 5.13 5.84 -28.34
CA ASP A 409 6.43 5.43 -27.83
C ASP A 409 7.46 6.56 -27.95
N ARG A 410 7.73 7.24 -26.83
CA ARG A 410 8.71 8.33 -26.70
C ARG A 410 10.02 7.87 -26.07
N ARG A 411 10.25 6.56 -25.98
CA ARG A 411 11.50 6.02 -25.45
C ARG A 411 12.66 6.33 -26.39
N VAL A 412 13.82 6.61 -25.80
CA VAL A 412 15.05 6.96 -26.51
C VAL A 412 15.55 5.74 -27.28
N THR A 413 15.65 5.91 -28.60
CA THR A 413 16.42 5.05 -29.51
C THR A 413 17.45 5.94 -30.18
N ALA A 414 18.72 5.71 -29.88
CA ALA A 414 19.81 6.52 -30.37
C ALA A 414 20.46 5.90 -31.62
N SER A 415 21.32 6.68 -32.28
CA SER A 415 22.09 6.21 -33.43
C SER A 415 22.90 4.96 -33.07
N PRO A 416 22.93 3.94 -33.94
CA PRO A 416 23.65 2.71 -33.65
C PRO A 416 25.14 2.94 -33.38
N ILE A 417 25.69 2.27 -32.38
CA ILE A 417 27.13 2.27 -32.10
C ILE A 417 27.85 1.20 -32.93
N GLU A 418 29.04 1.53 -33.41
CA GLU A 418 29.92 0.56 -34.05
C GLU A 418 30.64 -0.29 -33.00
N LEU A 419 30.10 -1.49 -32.77
CA LEU A 419 30.64 -2.44 -31.80
C LEU A 419 30.89 -3.81 -32.45
N THR A 420 32.12 -4.30 -32.36
CA THR A 420 32.48 -5.68 -32.73
C THR A 420 32.64 -6.50 -31.47
N CYS A 421 31.82 -7.53 -31.31
CA CYS A 421 31.89 -8.45 -30.18
C CYS A 421 32.66 -9.72 -30.55
N LYS A 422 33.62 -10.10 -29.71
CA LYS A 422 34.49 -11.28 -29.89
C LYS A 422 34.08 -12.45 -28.99
N THR A 423 32.98 -12.34 -28.25
CA THR A 423 32.53 -13.39 -27.32
C THR A 423 32.07 -14.62 -28.08
N ILE A 424 32.49 -15.80 -27.63
CA ILE A 424 31.88 -17.08 -28.02
C ILE A 424 30.93 -17.47 -26.88
N LEU A 425 29.63 -17.44 -27.16
CA LEU A 425 28.61 -17.85 -26.20
C LEU A 425 28.46 -19.38 -26.20
N THR A 426 28.29 -19.97 -25.02
CA THR A 426 27.81 -21.35 -24.90
C THR A 426 26.36 -21.45 -25.38
N ASP A 427 25.87 -22.65 -25.66
CA ASP A 427 24.47 -22.84 -26.12
C ASP A 427 23.45 -22.32 -25.11
N GLN A 428 23.70 -22.52 -23.81
CA GLN A 428 22.85 -21.97 -22.75
C GLN A 428 22.87 -20.44 -22.73
N GLN A 429 24.05 -19.82 -22.89
CA GLN A 429 24.17 -18.36 -22.95
C GLN A 429 23.52 -17.79 -24.20
N ARG A 430 23.64 -18.47 -25.34
CA ARG A 430 23.00 -18.07 -26.59
C ARG A 430 21.48 -18.09 -26.46
N SER A 431 20.92 -19.19 -25.94
CA SER A 431 19.48 -19.29 -25.67
C SER A 431 18.97 -18.17 -24.75
N ALA A 432 19.74 -17.84 -23.70
CA ALA A 432 19.42 -16.74 -22.79
C ALA A 432 19.45 -15.37 -23.48
N VAL A 433 20.47 -15.11 -24.31
CA VAL A 433 20.59 -13.87 -25.07
C VAL A 433 19.46 -13.73 -26.09
N ASP A 434 19.18 -14.78 -26.86
CA ASP A 434 18.13 -14.78 -27.89
C ASP A 434 16.76 -14.51 -27.25
N SER A 435 16.45 -15.16 -26.12
CA SER A 435 15.19 -14.93 -25.38
C SER A 435 15.03 -13.48 -24.90
N ILE A 436 16.13 -12.81 -24.55
CA ILE A 436 16.11 -11.41 -24.10
C ILE A 436 15.96 -10.45 -25.28
N LEU A 437 16.55 -10.78 -26.43
CA LEU A 437 16.51 -9.93 -27.63
C LEU A 437 15.13 -9.87 -28.29
N GLU A 438 14.23 -10.80 -27.99
CA GLU A 438 12.82 -10.77 -28.42
C GLU A 438 12.01 -9.62 -27.78
N TYR A 439 12.50 -9.03 -26.69
CA TYR A 439 11.79 -8.02 -25.91
C TYR A 439 12.60 -6.74 -25.76
N ASP A 440 11.92 -5.60 -25.59
CA ASP A 440 12.58 -4.33 -25.29
C ASP A 440 13.11 -4.33 -23.83
N ASP A 441 12.36 -4.93 -22.91
CA ASP A 441 12.67 -5.01 -21.49
C ASP A 441 12.60 -6.44 -20.93
N GLY A 442 13.28 -6.66 -19.80
CA GLY A 442 13.17 -7.89 -19.05
C GLY A 442 14.23 -8.10 -17.97
N VAL A 443 14.04 -9.17 -17.19
CA VAL A 443 15.04 -9.69 -16.25
C VAL A 443 15.61 -11.01 -16.77
N LEU A 444 16.94 -11.09 -16.80
CA LEU A 444 17.70 -12.33 -17.02
C LEU A 444 18.20 -12.85 -15.67
N VAL A 445 17.70 -14.01 -15.28
CA VAL A 445 18.13 -14.70 -14.06
C VAL A 445 19.20 -15.71 -14.43
N ALA A 446 20.40 -15.54 -13.87
CA ALA A 446 21.51 -16.44 -14.14
C ALA A 446 22.44 -16.59 -12.92
N PRO A 447 22.78 -17.83 -12.49
CA PRO A 447 23.63 -18.08 -11.32
C PRO A 447 24.97 -17.35 -11.36
N THR A 448 25.60 -17.11 -10.21
CA THR A 448 26.99 -16.62 -10.18
C THR A 448 27.92 -17.56 -10.96
N GLY A 449 28.79 -17.02 -11.81
CA GLY A 449 29.72 -17.79 -12.64
C GLY A 449 29.20 -18.21 -14.02
N SER A 450 27.90 -18.06 -14.30
CA SER A 450 27.28 -18.40 -15.61
C SER A 450 27.61 -17.44 -16.76
N GLY A 451 28.34 -16.35 -16.49
CA GLY A 451 28.75 -15.38 -17.52
C GLY A 451 27.75 -14.25 -17.79
N LYS A 452 26.99 -13.78 -16.78
CA LYS A 452 26.07 -12.62 -16.89
C LYS A 452 26.65 -11.42 -17.63
N THR A 453 27.87 -11.02 -17.28
CA THR A 453 28.57 -9.91 -17.93
C THR A 453 28.81 -10.17 -19.42
N VAL A 454 29.18 -11.40 -19.80
CA VAL A 454 29.43 -11.78 -21.20
C VAL A 454 28.12 -11.74 -21.99
N MET A 455 27.03 -12.28 -21.44
CA MET A 455 25.71 -12.19 -22.05
C MET A 455 25.23 -10.75 -22.20
N GLY A 456 25.44 -9.91 -21.17
CA GLY A 456 25.14 -8.48 -21.25
C GLY A 456 25.90 -7.78 -22.38
N ILE A 457 27.20 -8.04 -22.54
CA ILE A 457 28.00 -7.50 -23.65
C ILE A 457 27.49 -7.99 -25.00
N ALA A 458 27.13 -9.27 -25.13
CA ALA A 458 26.54 -9.81 -26.35
C ALA A 458 25.21 -9.12 -26.70
N ILE A 459 24.37 -8.83 -25.71
CA ILE A 459 23.11 -8.09 -25.89
C ILE A 459 23.38 -6.65 -26.32
N ILE A 460 24.37 -5.96 -25.73
CA ILE A 460 24.78 -4.62 -26.18
C ILE A 460 25.21 -4.66 -27.66
N ALA A 461 26.01 -5.65 -28.04
CA ALA A 461 26.49 -5.80 -29.41
C ALA A 461 25.39 -6.15 -30.42
N ALA A 462 24.38 -6.90 -30.00
CA ALA A 462 23.23 -7.21 -30.83
C ALA A 462 22.32 -5.98 -31.02
N ARG A 463 22.02 -5.23 -29.94
CA ARG A 463 21.16 -4.04 -30.00
C ARG A 463 21.84 -2.82 -30.61
N LYS A 464 23.17 -2.73 -30.51
CA LYS A 464 23.99 -1.61 -30.99
C LYS A 464 23.51 -0.25 -30.49
N GLN A 465 22.95 -0.18 -29.29
CA GLN A 465 22.50 1.08 -28.70
C GLN A 465 23.56 1.63 -27.72
N PRO A 466 23.75 2.96 -27.64
CA PRO A 466 24.45 3.58 -26.53
C PRO A 466 23.92 3.06 -25.20
N THR A 467 24.81 2.47 -24.39
CA THR A 467 24.43 1.71 -23.21
C THR A 467 24.99 2.32 -21.93
N LEU A 468 24.12 2.49 -20.93
CA LEU A 468 24.51 2.78 -19.55
C LEU A 468 24.40 1.51 -18.70
N ILE A 469 25.51 1.09 -18.09
CA ILE A 469 25.57 -0.05 -17.20
C ILE A 469 25.56 0.46 -15.75
N LEU A 470 24.52 0.10 -15.01
CA LEU A 470 24.33 0.47 -13.62
C LEU A 470 24.82 -0.66 -12.70
N VAL A 471 25.74 -0.32 -11.79
CA VAL A 471 26.31 -1.27 -10.82
C VAL A 471 26.18 -0.73 -9.39
N ASN A 472 26.25 -1.62 -8.40
CA ASN A 472 26.14 -1.25 -6.98
C ASN A 472 27.50 -1.10 -6.26
N ARG A 473 28.60 -1.58 -6.85
CA ARG A 473 29.93 -1.65 -6.23
C ARG A 473 31.04 -1.28 -7.21
N LYS A 474 32.16 -0.77 -6.68
CA LYS A 474 33.33 -0.35 -7.47
C LYS A 474 34.00 -1.53 -8.16
N GLU A 475 34.04 -2.69 -7.50
CA GLU A 475 34.66 -3.90 -8.04
C GLU A 475 33.91 -4.38 -9.30
N LEU A 476 32.57 -4.30 -9.28
CA LEU A 476 31.74 -4.63 -10.44
C LEU A 476 31.96 -3.63 -11.58
N MET A 477 32.10 -2.33 -11.27
CA MET A 477 32.42 -1.33 -12.29
C MET A 477 33.72 -1.65 -13.03
N GLU A 478 34.78 -1.96 -12.29
CA GLU A 478 36.08 -2.29 -12.88
C GLU A 478 36.01 -3.61 -13.64
N GLN A 479 35.30 -4.62 -13.11
CA GLN A 479 35.06 -5.90 -13.80
C GLN A 479 34.31 -5.70 -15.12
N TRP A 480 33.24 -4.91 -15.15
CA TRP A 480 32.51 -4.60 -16.39
C TRP A 480 33.42 -3.93 -17.41
N ARG A 481 34.22 -2.94 -16.99
CA ARG A 481 35.16 -2.24 -17.89
C ARG A 481 36.15 -3.21 -18.51
N ASP A 482 36.77 -4.06 -17.68
CA ASP A 482 37.80 -4.98 -18.15
C ASP A 482 37.21 -6.02 -19.12
N ARG A 483 35.98 -6.50 -18.85
CA ARG A 483 35.25 -7.42 -19.74
C ARG A 483 34.83 -6.78 -21.06
N ILE A 484 34.39 -5.51 -21.04
CA ILE A 484 34.10 -4.77 -22.28
C ILE A 484 35.37 -4.65 -23.13
N MET A 485 36.50 -4.30 -22.51
CA MET A 485 37.78 -4.18 -23.22
C MET A 485 38.27 -5.52 -23.80
N GLU A 486 38.06 -6.62 -23.08
CA GLU A 486 38.44 -7.96 -23.50
C GLU A 486 37.61 -8.43 -24.70
N TYR A 487 36.29 -8.21 -24.64
CA TYR A 487 35.34 -8.81 -25.56
C TYR A 487 34.85 -7.89 -26.68
N THR A 488 35.23 -6.61 -26.66
CA THR A 488 34.84 -5.66 -27.70
C THR A 488 36.05 -4.94 -28.31
N ASN A 489 35.81 -4.13 -29.34
CA ASN A 489 36.81 -3.23 -29.92
C ASN A 489 36.93 -1.88 -29.20
N ILE A 490 36.20 -1.65 -28.10
CA ILE A 490 36.23 -0.36 -27.39
C ILE A 490 37.47 -0.28 -26.48
N PRO A 491 38.34 0.74 -26.68
CA PRO A 491 39.50 0.93 -25.81
C PRO A 491 39.08 1.47 -24.44
N LYS A 492 39.94 1.33 -23.43
CA LYS A 492 39.72 1.84 -22.07
C LYS A 492 39.29 3.31 -22.02
N THR A 493 39.83 4.15 -22.92
CA THR A 493 39.55 5.58 -23.01
C THR A 493 38.21 5.91 -23.64
N GLY A 494 37.54 4.95 -24.28
CA GLY A 494 36.20 5.08 -24.86
C GLY A 494 35.07 4.63 -23.93
N ILE A 495 35.38 4.08 -22.75
CA ILE A 495 34.39 3.63 -21.76
C ILE A 495 34.23 4.72 -20.70
N GLY A 496 33.05 5.33 -20.61
CA GLY A 496 32.75 6.33 -19.58
C GLY A 496 32.55 5.68 -18.21
N MET A 497 32.83 6.44 -17.16
CA MET A 497 32.67 6.01 -15.78
C MET A 497 32.13 7.15 -14.90
N ILE A 498 31.03 6.88 -14.19
CA ILE A 498 30.43 7.77 -13.18
C ILE A 498 30.41 7.07 -11.82
N GLY A 499 31.21 7.55 -10.88
CA GLY A 499 31.38 6.95 -9.55
C GLY A 499 32.84 6.64 -9.23
N ALA A 500 33.11 6.31 -7.98
CA ALA A 500 34.46 6.02 -7.47
C ALA A 500 35.49 7.12 -7.79
N GLY A 501 35.07 8.39 -7.73
CA GLY A 501 35.90 9.57 -8.04
C GLY A 501 35.96 9.93 -9.54
N LYS A 502 35.25 9.21 -10.41
CA LYS A 502 35.19 9.45 -11.86
C LYS A 502 33.83 10.07 -12.26
N LYS A 503 33.82 10.95 -13.25
CA LYS A 503 32.61 11.66 -13.71
C LYS A 503 32.57 11.92 -15.23
N LYS A 504 33.24 11.06 -16.01
CA LYS A 504 33.37 11.26 -17.47
C LYS A 504 32.47 10.29 -18.20
N THR A 505 31.59 10.80 -19.06
CA THR A 505 30.74 10.02 -19.98
C THR A 505 31.23 10.18 -21.41
N HIS A 506 31.04 9.13 -22.21
CA HIS A 506 31.36 9.10 -23.63
C HIS A 506 30.12 8.84 -24.50
N GLY A 507 29.00 8.39 -23.91
CA GLY A 507 27.76 8.15 -24.65
C GLY A 507 27.84 6.97 -25.62
N ILE A 508 28.76 6.02 -25.40
CA ILE A 508 28.89 4.78 -26.18
C ILE A 508 28.57 3.59 -25.28
N ILE A 509 29.50 3.23 -24.39
CA ILE A 509 29.24 2.31 -23.29
C ILE A 509 29.83 2.96 -22.05
N ASP A 510 28.95 3.36 -21.13
CA ASP A 510 29.33 4.03 -19.89
C ASP A 510 28.87 3.19 -18.70
N ILE A 511 29.65 3.23 -17.61
CA ILE A 511 29.36 2.46 -16.39
C ILE A 511 29.15 3.46 -15.25
N ALA A 512 28.05 3.33 -14.52
CA ALA A 512 27.72 4.22 -13.42
C ALA A 512 27.37 3.46 -12.13
N MET A 513 27.86 3.95 -11.00
CA MET A 513 27.43 3.43 -9.70
C MET A 513 26.07 4.03 -9.32
N LEU A 514 25.09 3.17 -9.03
CA LEU A 514 23.75 3.57 -8.58
C LEU A 514 23.78 4.56 -7.41
N GLN A 515 24.66 4.33 -6.44
CA GLN A 515 24.84 5.20 -5.26
C GLN A 515 25.36 6.61 -5.61
N THR A 516 26.12 6.74 -6.70
CA THR A 516 26.62 8.05 -7.13
C THR A 516 25.53 8.81 -7.88
N LEU A 517 24.80 8.12 -8.76
CA LEU A 517 23.69 8.72 -9.50
C LEU A 517 22.55 9.15 -8.57
N SER A 518 22.23 8.38 -7.54
CA SER A 518 21.15 8.73 -6.60
C SER A 518 21.40 10.01 -5.79
N ARG A 519 22.65 10.49 -5.74
CA ARG A 519 23.04 11.74 -5.08
C ARG A 519 23.18 12.93 -6.03
N GLN A 520 23.05 12.70 -7.34
CA GLN A 520 23.11 13.78 -8.32
C GLN A 520 21.75 14.46 -8.46
N GLU A 521 21.73 15.77 -8.31
CA GLU A 521 20.51 16.58 -8.42
C GLU A 521 19.98 16.59 -9.86
N THR A 522 20.87 16.70 -10.86
CA THR A 522 20.51 16.72 -12.28
C THR A 522 21.00 15.47 -12.99
N LEU A 523 20.07 14.57 -13.31
CA LEU A 523 20.32 13.37 -14.12
C LEU A 523 19.81 13.52 -15.57
N ALA A 524 19.10 14.61 -15.87
CA ALA A 524 18.48 14.86 -17.17
C ALA A 524 19.48 14.77 -18.35
N ASP A 525 20.63 15.44 -18.21
CA ASP A 525 21.68 15.50 -19.23
C ASP A 525 22.31 14.12 -19.55
N ILE A 526 22.28 13.20 -18.57
CA ILE A 526 22.81 11.84 -18.72
C ILE A 526 21.72 10.94 -19.30
N SER A 527 20.48 11.07 -18.82
CA SER A 527 19.39 10.16 -19.13
C SER A 527 18.96 10.12 -20.61
N ALA A 528 19.13 11.23 -21.34
CA ALA A 528 18.68 11.33 -22.73
C ALA A 528 19.63 10.67 -23.76
N ASN A 529 20.84 10.26 -23.35
CA ASN A 529 21.88 9.84 -24.29
C ASN A 529 21.93 8.32 -24.54
N TYR A 530 21.15 7.53 -23.81
CA TYR A 530 21.25 6.07 -23.85
C TYR A 530 19.96 5.43 -24.35
N GLY A 531 20.09 4.63 -25.42
CA GLY A 531 19.00 3.79 -25.90
C GLY A 531 18.87 2.48 -25.11
N GLN A 532 19.87 2.15 -24.30
CA GLN A 532 19.87 0.96 -23.46
C GLN A 532 20.39 1.22 -22.04
N VAL A 533 19.73 0.63 -21.04
CA VAL A 533 20.18 0.56 -19.65
C VAL A 533 20.30 -0.90 -19.23
N ILE A 534 21.44 -1.28 -18.66
CA ILE A 534 21.64 -2.60 -18.04
C ILE A 534 21.88 -2.40 -16.56
N ILE A 535 21.16 -3.12 -15.72
CA ILE A 535 21.34 -3.09 -14.27
C ILE A 535 21.93 -4.42 -13.82
N ASP A 536 23.17 -4.38 -13.33
CA ASP A 536 23.81 -5.53 -12.71
C ASP A 536 23.42 -5.64 -11.23
N GLU A 537 23.24 -6.88 -10.76
CA GLU A 537 22.62 -7.18 -9.47
C GLU A 537 21.27 -6.44 -9.30
N ALA A 538 20.41 -6.56 -10.30
CA ALA A 538 19.10 -5.89 -10.39
C ALA A 538 18.20 -6.15 -9.17
N HIS A 539 18.46 -7.21 -8.41
CA HIS A 539 17.77 -7.46 -7.15
C HIS A 539 17.95 -6.34 -6.12
N HIS A 540 18.86 -5.38 -6.31
CA HIS A 540 18.98 -4.19 -5.46
C HIS A 540 18.02 -3.04 -5.81
N ILE A 541 17.41 -3.06 -7.01
CA ILE A 541 16.52 -1.99 -7.51
C ILE A 541 15.40 -1.57 -6.54
N PRO A 542 14.75 -2.49 -5.78
CA PRO A 542 13.66 -2.12 -4.88
C PRO A 542 14.01 -1.11 -3.77
N ALA A 543 15.29 -0.74 -3.61
CA ALA A 543 15.65 0.42 -2.80
C ALA A 543 15.12 1.71 -3.42
N PHE A 544 14.36 2.50 -2.66
CA PHE A 544 13.73 3.75 -3.12
C PHE A 544 14.69 4.67 -3.91
N SER A 545 15.92 4.86 -3.42
CA SER A 545 16.91 5.72 -4.08
C SER A 545 17.39 5.20 -5.44
N PHE A 546 17.30 3.89 -5.70
CA PHE A 546 17.68 3.28 -6.98
C PHE A 546 16.51 3.28 -7.95
N GLU A 547 15.30 3.03 -7.46
CA GLU A 547 14.06 3.19 -8.24
C GLU A 547 13.93 4.62 -8.80
N GLN A 548 14.19 5.64 -7.97
CA GLN A 548 14.17 7.05 -8.41
C GLN A 548 15.20 7.39 -9.48
N VAL A 549 16.31 6.65 -9.54
CA VAL A 549 17.30 6.81 -10.62
C VAL A 549 16.74 6.25 -11.92
N LEU A 550 16.16 5.04 -11.90
CA LEU A 550 15.60 4.39 -13.10
C LEU A 550 14.43 5.14 -13.72
N ASN A 551 13.56 5.73 -12.88
CA ASN A 551 12.42 6.55 -13.32
C ASN A 551 12.83 7.82 -14.10
N LYS A 552 14.12 8.13 -14.21
CA LYS A 552 14.63 9.24 -15.03
C LYS A 552 15.15 8.79 -16.39
N PHE A 553 15.33 7.49 -16.64
CA PHE A 553 15.90 6.97 -17.89
C PHE A 553 14.83 6.46 -18.84
N SER A 554 14.57 7.24 -19.90
CA SER A 554 13.62 6.92 -20.96
C SER A 554 14.18 5.95 -22.02
N ALA A 555 15.25 5.21 -21.73
CA ALA A 555 15.85 4.26 -22.67
C ALA A 555 14.81 3.24 -23.17
N ARG A 556 14.80 2.94 -24.47
CA ARG A 556 13.93 1.91 -25.05
C ARG A 556 14.18 0.56 -24.41
N HIS A 557 15.45 0.22 -24.24
CA HIS A 557 15.85 -1.10 -23.79
C HIS A 557 16.31 -1.12 -22.34
N VAL A 558 15.69 -1.96 -21.51
CA VAL A 558 16.10 -2.11 -20.10
C VAL A 558 16.27 -3.56 -19.72
N LEU A 559 17.44 -3.89 -19.17
CA LEU A 559 17.78 -5.26 -18.79
C LEU A 559 18.21 -5.33 -17.34
N GLY A 560 17.49 -6.11 -16.53
CA GLY A 560 17.93 -6.51 -15.20
C GLY A 560 18.75 -7.80 -15.26
N LEU A 561 19.99 -7.80 -14.76
CA LEU A 561 20.80 -8.99 -14.59
C LEU A 561 20.84 -9.35 -13.10
N THR A 562 20.47 -10.58 -12.73
CA THR A 562 20.52 -11.01 -11.33
C THR A 562 20.78 -12.51 -11.18
N ALA A 563 21.46 -12.91 -10.12
CA ALA A 563 21.52 -14.32 -9.71
C ALA A 563 20.34 -14.73 -8.83
N THR A 564 19.75 -13.76 -8.12
CA THR A 564 18.73 -13.99 -7.11
C THR A 564 17.56 -13.05 -7.39
N PRO A 565 16.54 -13.50 -8.14
CA PRO A 565 15.37 -12.67 -8.43
C PRO A 565 14.50 -12.46 -7.18
N TYR A 566 14.68 -13.29 -6.15
CA TYR A 566 13.95 -13.23 -4.88
C TYR A 566 14.70 -12.42 -3.83
N ARG A 567 13.96 -11.63 -3.05
CA ARG A 567 14.48 -10.91 -1.88
C ARG A 567 13.80 -11.37 -0.60
N LYS A 568 14.53 -11.30 0.51
CA LYS A 568 14.00 -11.63 1.85
C LYS A 568 12.93 -10.65 2.34
N ASP A 569 12.98 -9.40 1.89
CA ASP A 569 11.99 -8.37 2.23
C ASP A 569 10.75 -8.42 1.32
N GLY A 570 10.71 -9.32 0.33
CA GLY A 570 9.59 -9.54 -0.58
C GLY A 570 9.29 -8.39 -1.56
N HIS A 571 10.18 -7.38 -1.67
CA HIS A 571 9.98 -6.24 -2.59
C HIS A 571 10.47 -6.50 -4.03
N GLN A 572 10.76 -7.75 -4.41
CA GLN A 572 11.22 -8.08 -5.77
C GLN A 572 10.25 -7.64 -6.87
N LYS A 573 8.95 -7.47 -6.58
CA LYS A 573 7.98 -7.00 -7.56
C LYS A 573 8.32 -5.63 -8.14
N ILE A 574 8.94 -4.74 -7.35
CA ILE A 574 9.43 -3.44 -7.83
C ILE A 574 10.50 -3.62 -8.92
N MET A 575 11.36 -4.66 -8.81
CA MET A 575 12.35 -4.96 -9.85
C MET A 575 11.67 -5.29 -11.18
N TYR A 576 10.62 -6.13 -11.16
CA TYR A 576 9.89 -6.50 -12.38
C TYR A 576 9.09 -5.32 -12.95
N MET A 577 8.49 -4.50 -12.09
CA MET A 577 7.80 -3.26 -12.50
C MET A 577 8.75 -2.28 -13.23
N GLN A 578 10.02 -2.25 -12.85
CA GLN A 578 11.01 -1.32 -13.42
C GLN A 578 11.76 -1.89 -14.63
N CYS A 579 12.09 -3.18 -14.60
CA CYS A 579 12.90 -3.84 -15.61
C CYS A 579 12.12 -4.72 -16.60
N GLY A 580 10.85 -5.00 -16.34
CA GLY A 580 10.08 -6.02 -17.05
C GLY A 580 10.07 -7.39 -16.35
N PRO A 581 9.24 -8.34 -16.82
CA PRO A 581 9.16 -9.68 -16.25
C PRO A 581 10.43 -10.50 -16.49
N ILE A 582 10.54 -11.66 -15.83
CA ILE A 582 11.61 -12.62 -16.13
C ILE A 582 11.39 -13.16 -17.54
N ARG A 583 12.30 -12.83 -18.46
CA ARG A 583 12.24 -13.32 -19.86
C ARG A 583 13.02 -14.63 -20.02
N HIS A 584 14.04 -14.85 -19.17
CA HIS A 584 14.82 -16.09 -19.18
C HIS A 584 15.41 -16.39 -17.80
N GLU A 585 15.36 -17.66 -17.39
CA GLU A 585 15.98 -18.16 -16.16
C GLU A 585 16.89 -19.35 -16.49
N MET A 586 18.19 -19.17 -16.27
CA MET A 586 19.18 -20.23 -16.43
C MET A 586 19.14 -21.14 -15.20
N LYS A 587 18.97 -22.44 -15.43
CA LYS A 587 19.11 -23.44 -14.37
C LYS A 587 20.58 -23.57 -13.97
N ALA A 588 20.84 -23.71 -12.68
CA ALA A 588 22.17 -24.09 -12.21
C ALA A 588 22.51 -25.48 -12.76
N ASP A 589 23.70 -25.63 -13.34
CA ASP A 589 24.17 -26.92 -13.83
C ASP A 589 24.46 -27.83 -12.62
N GLU A 590 23.69 -28.91 -12.44
CA GLU A 590 23.90 -29.89 -11.36
C GLU A 590 25.30 -30.55 -11.43
N ARG A 591 26.01 -30.38 -12.55
CA ARG A 591 27.33 -30.93 -12.82
C ARG A 591 28.50 -30.13 -12.24
N SER A 592 28.29 -28.94 -11.68
CA SER A 592 29.34 -28.25 -10.91
C SER A 592 29.25 -28.63 -9.42
N THR A 593 29.47 -29.90 -9.10
CA THR A 593 29.90 -30.31 -7.77
C THR A 593 31.31 -29.78 -7.53
N VAL A 594 31.43 -28.48 -7.31
CA VAL A 594 32.54 -27.97 -6.51
C VAL A 594 32.32 -28.59 -5.15
N ASN A 595 33.17 -29.56 -4.77
CA ASN A 595 33.25 -30.11 -3.42
C ASN A 595 33.44 -28.93 -2.44
N ARG A 596 32.34 -28.34 -1.99
CA ARG A 596 32.35 -27.36 -0.93
C ARG A 596 32.53 -28.15 0.36
N ILE A 597 33.77 -28.26 0.80
CA ILE A 597 34.07 -28.71 2.15
C ILE A 597 33.49 -27.63 3.08
N LEU A 598 32.34 -27.94 3.66
CA LEU A 598 31.75 -27.18 4.76
C LEU A 598 32.63 -27.43 5.99
N VAL A 599 33.62 -26.56 6.21
CA VAL A 599 34.36 -26.54 7.47
C VAL A 599 33.49 -25.83 8.49
N ALA A 600 32.64 -26.59 9.18
CA ALA A 600 31.97 -26.10 10.36
C ALA A 600 33.03 -25.83 11.44
N ARG A 601 33.31 -24.55 11.73
CA ARG A 601 34.07 -24.20 12.94
C ARG A 601 33.12 -24.28 14.13
N PRO A 602 33.31 -25.18 15.08
CA PRO A 602 32.53 -25.17 16.31
C PRO A 602 32.83 -23.86 17.06
N VAL A 603 31.84 -23.00 17.17
CA VAL A 603 31.88 -21.84 18.07
C VAL A 603 31.35 -22.32 19.41
N ALA A 604 32.22 -22.46 20.40
CA ALA A 604 31.79 -22.76 21.76
C ALA A 604 31.08 -21.53 22.34
N VAL A 605 29.77 -21.65 22.57
CA VAL A 605 29.02 -20.63 23.32
C VAL A 605 29.25 -20.89 24.80
N LEU A 606 30.12 -20.09 25.42
CA LEU A 606 30.25 -20.07 26.88
C LEU A 606 29.06 -19.27 27.44
N GLU A 607 28.15 -19.94 28.13
CA GLU A 607 27.11 -19.25 28.91
C GLU A 607 27.77 -18.58 30.13
N ALA A 608 28.00 -17.27 30.06
CA ALA A 608 28.35 -16.48 31.23
C ALA A 608 27.09 -15.82 31.80
N THR A 609 26.78 -16.13 33.06
CA THR A 609 25.79 -15.40 33.87
C THR A 609 26.45 -14.17 34.49
N ASP A 610 25.83 -13.01 34.32
CA ASP A 610 26.25 -11.80 35.05
C ASP A 610 25.91 -11.94 36.56
N PRO A 611 26.45 -11.08 37.46
CA PRO A 611 26.19 -11.17 38.89
C PRO A 611 24.73 -10.92 39.29
N TYR A 612 23.84 -10.63 38.32
CA TYR A 612 22.41 -10.42 38.50
C TYR A 612 21.56 -11.52 37.83
N GLY A 613 22.17 -12.63 37.41
CA GLY A 613 21.49 -13.82 36.89
C GLY A 613 20.93 -13.68 35.48
N ARG A 614 21.37 -12.68 34.69
CA ARG A 614 20.93 -12.55 33.29
C ARG A 614 21.91 -13.26 32.37
N LYS A 615 21.38 -14.14 31.52
CA LYS A 615 22.14 -14.79 30.44
C LYS A 615 22.46 -13.75 29.36
N ARG A 616 23.74 -13.52 29.07
CA ARG A 616 24.19 -12.80 27.88
C ARG A 616 24.99 -13.76 26.99
N ALA A 617 24.57 -13.89 25.74
CA ALA A 617 25.41 -14.53 24.73
C ALA A 617 26.48 -13.53 24.28
N SER A 618 27.74 -13.85 24.55
CA SER A 618 28.90 -13.16 23.98
C SER A 618 29.62 -14.12 23.04
N TYR A 619 29.84 -13.67 21.81
CA TYR A 619 30.57 -14.43 20.78
C TYR A 619 32.07 -14.15 20.93
N CYS A 620 32.90 -15.20 20.95
CA CYS A 620 34.36 -15.08 20.79
C CYS A 620 34.75 -15.11 19.32
#